data_AF-A0A128EW99-F1
#
_entry.id   AF-A0A128EW99-F1
#
_cell.length_a   1.000
_cell.length_b   1.000
_cell.length_c   1.000
_cell.angle_alpha   90.00
_cell.angle_beta   90.00
_cell.angle_gamma   90.00
#
_symmetry.space_group_name_H-M   'P 1'
#
loop_
_entity.id
_entity.type
_entity.pdbx_description
1 polymer ?
#
loop_
_entity_poly.entity_id
_entity_poly.type
_entity_poly.pdbx_seq_one_letter_code
_entity_poly.pdbx_strand_id
1 'polypeptide(L)'
;MTNPEDLKKLEQKVAMGMPKHILIYGVLLWGIPTAIFYAAITPLFTGKGFIEALSFSLWAFPLGGIFYGLYSWLKTKNLLEKAKS
;
A
#
# COMPACT_ATOMS: atom_id res chain seq x y z
N MET A 1 19.80 -16.61 -9.72
CA MET A 1 20.55 -15.81 -8.72
C MET A 1 19.87 -14.46 -8.62
N THR A 2 19.33 -14.10 -7.45
CA THR A 2 18.74 -12.78 -7.23
C THR A 2 19.85 -11.74 -7.37
N ASN A 3 19.62 -10.67 -8.14
CA ASN A 3 20.59 -9.59 -8.29
C ASN A 3 20.93 -9.01 -6.89
N PRO A 4 22.22 -8.78 -6.55
CA PRO A 4 22.62 -8.18 -5.27
C PRO A 4 21.85 -6.89 -4.93
N GLU A 5 21.49 -6.09 -5.93
CA GLU A 5 20.73 -4.86 -5.75
C GLU A 5 19.28 -5.12 -5.30
N ASP A 6 18.65 -6.18 -5.80
CA ASP A 6 17.28 -6.55 -5.41
C ASP A 6 17.25 -7.10 -3.98
N LEU A 7 18.28 -7.85 -3.58
CA LEU A 7 18.43 -8.32 -2.20
C LEU A 7 18.54 -7.14 -1.24
N LYS A 8 19.39 -6.15 -1.55
CA LYS A 8 19.56 -4.94 -0.75
C LYS A 8 18.24 -4.17 -0.59
N LYS A 9 17.44 -4.06 -1.64
CA LYS A 9 16.10 -3.43 -1.58
C LYS A 9 15.14 -4.18 -0.66
N LEU A 10 15.14 -5.51 -0.71
CA LEU A 10 14.33 -6.34 0.19
C LEU A 10 14.78 -6.17 1.64
N GLU A 11 16.08 -6.17 1.91
CA GLU A 11 16.66 -5.92 3.23
C GLU A 11 16.29 -4.55 3.78
N GLN A 12 16.43 -3.50 2.97
CA GLN A 12 16.05 -2.14 3.35
C GLN A 12 14.56 -2.03 3.70
N LYS A 13 13.70 -2.68 2.90
CA LYS A 13 12.27 -2.76 3.21
C LYS A 13 12.06 -3.48 4.53
N VAL A 14 12.58 -4.69 4.72
CA VAL A 14 12.41 -5.47 5.96
C VAL A 14 13.02 -4.76 7.20
N ALA A 15 14.09 -4.01 7.04
CA ALA A 15 14.72 -3.23 8.12
C ALA A 15 13.85 -2.04 8.57
N MET A 16 12.96 -1.53 7.72
CA MET A 16 12.05 -0.44 8.05
C MET A 16 11.04 -0.81 9.16
N GLY A 17 10.77 -2.11 9.32
CA GLY A 17 9.78 -2.65 10.24
C GLY A 17 8.34 -2.64 9.68
N MET A 18 7.54 -3.59 10.18
CA MET A 18 6.17 -3.82 9.72
C MET A 18 5.26 -2.58 9.86
N PRO A 19 5.17 -1.90 11.02
CA PRO A 19 4.21 -0.81 11.18
C PRO A 19 4.51 0.37 10.23
N LYS A 20 5.80 0.71 10.09
CA LYS A 20 6.23 1.79 9.21
C LYS A 20 6.03 1.44 7.73
N HIS A 21 6.26 0.19 7.34
CA HIS A 21 5.97 -0.28 5.99
C HIS A 21 4.47 -0.19 5.66
N ILE A 22 3.60 -0.63 6.57
CA ILE A 22 2.14 -0.54 6.41
C ILE A 22 1.71 0.92 6.26
N LEU A 23 2.20 1.80 7.13
CA LEU A 23 1.87 3.22 7.08
C LEU A 23 2.30 3.85 5.75
N ILE A 24 3.56 3.66 5.35
CA ILE A 24 4.11 4.32 4.16
C ILE A 24 3.55 3.70 2.89
N TYR A 25 3.72 2.39 2.69
CA TYR A 25 3.40 1.74 1.41
C TYR A 25 1.93 1.31 1.31
N GLY A 26 1.29 1.00 2.43
CA GLY A 26 -0.11 0.61 2.46
C GLY A 26 -1.06 1.80 2.53
N VAL A 27 -0.83 2.73 3.45
CA VAL A 27 -1.76 3.84 3.69
C VAL A 27 -1.39 5.08 2.86
N LEU A 28 -0.19 5.62 3.02
CA LEU A 28 0.17 6.93 2.45
C LEU A 28 0.40 6.88 0.94
N LEU A 29 1.11 5.86 0.43
CA LEU A 29 1.43 5.74 -1.00
C LEU A 29 0.38 4.97 -1.81
N TRP A 30 -0.53 4.26 -1.15
CA TRP A 30 -1.57 3.49 -1.83
C TRP A 30 -2.97 3.94 -1.40
N GLY A 31 -3.35 3.75 -0.13
CA GLY A 31 -4.70 4.06 0.35
C GLY A 31 -5.17 5.50 0.09
N ILE A 32 -4.36 6.50 0.44
CA ILE A 32 -4.72 7.92 0.26
C ILE A 32 -4.81 8.31 -1.23
N PRO A 33 -3.80 8.04 -2.10
CA PRO A 33 -3.93 8.28 -3.53
C PRO A 33 -5.11 7.56 -4.17
N THR A 34 -5.38 6.30 -3.80
CA THR A 34 -6.53 5.55 -4.32
C THR A 34 -7.86 6.17 -3.87
N ALA A 35 -7.95 6.67 -2.63
CA ALA A 35 -9.14 7.39 -2.16
C ALA A 35 -9.43 8.65 -2.98
N ILE A 36 -8.39 9.45 -3.24
CA ILE A 36 -8.49 10.68 -4.04
C ILE A 36 -8.86 10.34 -5.48
N PHE A 37 -8.20 9.34 -6.07
CA PHE A 37 -8.47 8.90 -7.43
C PHE A 37 -9.91 8.40 -7.58
N TYR A 38 -10.36 7.55 -6.65
CA TYR A 38 -11.75 7.06 -6.62
C TYR A 38 -12.74 8.22 -6.55
N ALA A 39 -12.52 9.18 -5.65
CA ALA A 39 -13.39 10.34 -5.51
C ALA A 39 -13.43 11.19 -6.78
N ALA A 40 -12.31 11.32 -7.49
CA ALA A 40 -12.22 12.08 -8.74
C ALA A 40 -13.00 11.42 -9.89
N ILE A 41 -13.00 10.08 -9.99
CA ILE A 41 -13.67 9.36 -11.09
C ILE A 41 -15.15 9.08 -10.79
N THR A 42 -15.53 8.95 -9.53
CA THR A 42 -16.90 8.55 -9.12
C THR A 42 -18.01 9.44 -9.70
N PRO A 43 -17.86 10.78 -9.79
CA PRO A 43 -18.86 11.64 -10.42
C PRO A 43 -19.16 11.27 -11.88
N LEU A 44 -18.19 10.71 -12.60
CA LEU A 44 -18.34 10.32 -14.01
C LEU A 44 -19.27 9.11 -14.21
N PHE A 45 -19.51 8.32 -13.16
CA PHE A 45 -20.24 7.06 -13.25
C PHE A 45 -21.52 7.00 -12.41
N THR A 46 -21.64 7.84 -11.37
CA THR A 46 -22.66 7.65 -10.33
C THR A 46 -23.49 8.90 -10.03
N GLY A 47 -23.15 10.06 -10.59
CA GLY A 47 -23.79 11.34 -10.27
C GLY A 47 -23.52 11.86 -8.84
N LYS A 48 -22.77 11.11 -8.01
CA LYS A 48 -22.36 11.55 -6.67
C LYS A 48 -21.34 12.67 -6.75
N GLY A 49 -21.39 13.59 -5.78
CA GLY A 49 -20.42 14.68 -5.67
C GLY A 49 -19.04 14.19 -5.23
N PHE A 50 -17.98 14.90 -5.64
CA PHE A 50 -16.59 14.60 -5.26
C PHE A 50 -16.42 14.50 -3.73
N ILE A 51 -16.99 15.45 -2.97
CA ILE A 51 -16.85 15.50 -1.52
C ILE A 51 -17.50 14.29 -0.85
N GLU A 52 -18.69 13.89 -1.30
CA GLU A 52 -19.39 12.70 -0.79
C GLU A 52 -18.57 11.43 -1.06
N ALA A 53 -18.06 11.28 -2.29
CA ALA A 53 -17.22 10.15 -2.67
C ALA A 53 -15.90 10.14 -1.88
N LEU A 54 -15.30 11.31 -1.64
CA LEU A 54 -14.07 11.46 -0.88
C LEU A 54 -14.26 11.11 0.59
N SER A 55 -15.34 11.56 1.23
CA SER A 55 -15.61 11.26 2.64
C SER A 55 -15.70 9.76 2.91
N PHE A 56 -16.33 9.01 2.01
CA PHE A 56 -16.36 7.55 2.10
C PHE A 56 -15.00 6.91 1.79
N SER A 57 -14.37 7.31 0.69
CA SER A 57 -13.14 6.70 0.19
C SER A 57 -11.95 6.90 1.13
N LEU A 58 -11.90 8.04 1.83
CA LEU A 58 -10.81 8.40 2.75
C LEU A 58 -10.73 7.53 4.00
N TRP A 59 -11.76 6.73 4.31
CA TRP A 59 -11.67 5.70 5.34
C TRP A 59 -11.58 4.30 4.74
N ALA A 60 -12.36 4.04 3.67
CA ALA A 60 -12.39 2.71 3.04
C ALA A 60 -11.02 2.29 2.46
N PHE A 61 -10.35 3.16 1.70
CA PHE A 61 -9.08 2.81 1.06
C PHE A 61 -7.89 2.79 2.01
N PRO A 62 -7.76 3.69 3.01
CA PRO A 62 -6.75 3.51 4.06
C PRO A 62 -6.90 2.21 4.85
N LEU A 63 -8.12 1.80 5.18
CA LEU A 63 -8.36 0.49 5.82
C LEU A 63 -7.91 -0.66 4.90
N GLY A 64 -8.29 -0.64 3.63
CA GLY A 64 -7.78 -1.60 2.64
C GLY A 64 -6.25 -1.56 2.51
N GLY A 65 -5.67 -0.37 2.60
CA GLY A 65 -4.24 -0.10 2.57
C GLY A 65 -3.49 -0.73 3.74
N ILE A 66 -4.11 -0.82 4.92
CA ILE A 66 -3.53 -1.54 6.06
C ILE A 66 -3.38 -3.03 5.73
N PHE A 67 -4.42 -3.67 5.22
CA PHE A 67 -4.38 -5.09 4.83
C PHE A 67 -3.38 -5.34 3.70
N TYR A 68 -3.38 -4.48 2.67
CA TYR A 68 -2.44 -4.56 1.57
C TYR A 68 -0.99 -4.33 2.03
N GLY A 69 -0.76 -3.36 2.92
CA GLY A 69 0.53 -3.09 3.55
C GLY A 69 1.05 -4.31 4.31
N LEU A 70 0.18 -4.96 5.10
CA LEU A 70 0.53 -6.16 5.86
C LEU A 70 0.88 -7.33 4.93
N TYR A 71 0.04 -7.57 3.92
CA TYR A 71 0.28 -8.62 2.93
C TYR A 71 1.60 -8.40 2.17
N SER A 72 1.83 -7.18 1.69
CA SER A 72 3.05 -6.84 0.94
C SER A 72 4.30 -6.96 1.81
N TRP A 73 4.21 -6.61 3.10
CA TRP A 73 5.28 -6.80 4.07
C TRP A 73 5.66 -8.28 4.23
N LEU A 74 4.67 -9.12 4.52
CA LEU A 74 4.88 -10.55 4.71
C LEU A 74 5.47 -11.19 3.45
N LYS A 75 4.98 -10.79 2.27
CA LYS A 75 5.55 -11.22 0.99
C LYS A 75 7.02 -10.82 0.85
N THR A 76 7.37 -9.55 1.15
CA THR A 76 8.76 -9.06 1.10
C THR A 76 9.67 -9.80 2.09
N LYS A 77 9.20 -10.05 3.32
CA LYS A 77 9.94 -10.83 4.32
C LYS A 77 10.19 -12.27 3.84
N ASN A 78 9.16 -12.95 3.35
CA ASN A 78 9.27 -14.32 2.84
C ASN A 78 10.23 -14.43 1.65
N LEU A 79 10.23 -13.42 0.76
CA LEU A 79 11.18 -13.37 -0.36
C LEU A 79 12.62 -13.21 0.11
N LEU A 80 12.85 -12.39 1.14
CA LEU A 80 14.16 -12.19 1.73
C LEU A 80 14.68 -13.47 2.42
N GLU A 81 13.83 -14.15 3.18
CA GLU A 81 14.18 -15.43 3.83
C GLU A 81 14.55 -16.50 2.81
N LYS A 82 13.77 -16.64 1.73
CA LYS A 82 14.06 -17.58 0.63
C LYS A 82 15.34 -17.25 -0.13
N ALA A 83 15.73 -15.98 -0.21
CA ALA A 83 16.96 -15.57 -0.89
C ALA A 83 18.23 -15.79 -0.04
N LYS A 84 18.06 -16.00 1.28
CA LYS A 84 19.15 -16.25 2.24
C LYS A 84 19.30 -17.73 2.60
N SER A 85 18.30 -18.56 2.29
CA SER A 85 18.35 -20.02 2.42
C SER A 85 19.04 -20.66 1.23
#